data_AF-A0A109RVY6-F1
#
_entry.id   AF-A0A109RVY6-F1
#
_cell.length_a   1.000
_cell.length_b   1.000
_cell.length_c   1.000
_cell.angle_alpha   90.00
_cell.angle_beta   90.00
_cell.angle_gamma   90.00
#
_symmetry.space_group_name_H-M   'P 1'
#
loop_
_entity.id
_entity.type
_entity.pdbx_description
1 polymer ?
#
loop_
_entity_poly.entity_id
_entity_poly.type
_entity_poly.pdbx_seq_one_letter_code
_entity_poly.pdbx_strand_id
1 'polypeptide(L)'
;MSTLESQVADLVTATTALTGSVNDRMDQVVAIAKAKVVEGKTITNSTLDACLIGLSNAADGAFKKLNSEQLITGAGRGGVYLTRGTNLGDYAELTFGINASARNLGRGAGIRSARVNMGSGGNDGDLVFYTSNGTADGVADAPMAMRLDQAGNLLLGIGSASCHVLYKSVPEGVAVAQVFGAGSNVTAEFRAVTALGINAANAGVLLGKNSVTGRSLNAGGTLNASGADYAEYEYKAATCAPVLAGQIIGFDAGGLITDQFSKAVTFAIKSTNPSIVGGDSWGDENVVGLKPQERPVPELPALRMEPQSPAPDQFDGDINMFHSAISEYHEDHLLWLSEQAEHACLLEAENLRQAKAVQDYEAELAVWDAKLEAARANVDRIAYCGKVPVLLAGAKLGDYLLPVTKGAGISGRWVSSADIDQVPGDYRQAIGQVRKVLNDGTAIVVVKPI
;
A
#
# COMPACT_ATOMS: atom_id res chain seq x y z
N MET A 1 44.11 -30.44 57.36
CA MET A 1 42.83 -30.55 58.08
C MET A 1 42.75 -29.63 59.31
N SER A 2 43.85 -29.15 59.91
CA SER A 2 43.82 -28.30 61.12
C SER A 2 43.43 -26.82 60.93
N THR A 3 43.49 -26.27 59.71
CA THR A 3 43.13 -24.86 59.45
C THR A 3 41.64 -24.64 59.19
N LEU A 4 40.96 -25.62 58.59
CA LEU A 4 39.54 -25.50 58.26
C LEU A 4 38.67 -25.66 59.51
N GLU A 5 39.02 -26.60 60.39
CA GLU A 5 38.31 -26.84 61.66
C GLU A 5 38.44 -25.64 62.62
N SER A 6 39.61 -24.98 62.65
CA SER A 6 39.80 -23.72 63.39
C SER A 6 38.94 -22.59 62.82
N GLN A 7 38.87 -22.45 61.50
CA GLN A 7 38.05 -21.41 60.86
C GLN A 7 36.55 -21.62 61.05
N VAL A 8 36.09 -22.89 61.07
CA VAL A 8 34.70 -23.26 61.34
C VAL A 8 34.35 -23.04 62.81
N ALA A 9 35.24 -23.38 63.76
CA ALA A 9 35.03 -23.11 65.18
C ALA A 9 34.90 -21.61 65.49
N ASP A 10 35.71 -20.77 64.86
CA ASP A 10 35.62 -19.31 64.99
C ASP A 10 34.32 -18.76 64.40
N LEU A 11 33.84 -19.32 63.28
CA LEU A 11 32.60 -18.89 62.65
C LEU A 11 31.37 -19.28 63.49
N VAL A 12 31.37 -20.50 64.05
CA VAL A 12 30.31 -20.99 64.92
C VAL A 12 30.24 -20.15 66.20
N THR A 13 31.38 -19.81 66.79
CA THR A 13 31.47 -18.96 68.00
C THR A 13 30.98 -17.53 67.74
N ALA A 14 31.29 -16.95 66.57
CA ALA A 14 30.80 -15.63 66.19
C ALA A 14 29.28 -15.60 65.92
N THR A 15 28.71 -16.72 65.46
CA THR A 15 27.28 -16.81 65.10
C THR A 15 26.38 -17.04 66.32
N THR A 16 26.88 -17.70 67.37
CA THR A 16 26.16 -17.90 68.65
C THR A 16 26.15 -16.65 69.55
N ALA A 17 27.04 -15.67 69.32
CA ALA A 17 27.05 -14.40 70.04
C ALA A 17 26.06 -13.34 69.50
N LEU A 18 25.39 -13.63 68.39
CA LEU A 18 24.44 -12.71 67.75
C LEU A 18 23.16 -12.58 68.60
N THR A 19 22.83 -11.35 68.99
CA THR A 19 21.62 -11.02 69.76
C THR A 19 20.80 -9.94 69.05
N GLY A 20 19.50 -9.85 69.36
CA GLY A 20 18.58 -8.89 68.75
C GLY A 20 17.56 -9.53 67.80
N SER A 21 16.82 -8.68 67.08
CA SER A 21 15.80 -9.13 66.13
C SER A 21 16.43 -9.83 64.92
N VAL A 22 15.62 -10.58 64.15
CA VAL A 22 16.11 -11.33 62.97
C VAL A 22 16.83 -10.41 61.96
N ASN A 23 16.37 -9.16 61.83
CA ASN A 23 16.98 -8.18 60.94
C ASN A 23 18.34 -7.70 61.48
N ASP A 24 18.46 -7.45 62.79
CA ASP A 24 19.73 -7.04 63.42
C ASP A 24 20.78 -8.15 63.30
N ARG A 25 20.36 -9.41 63.42
CA ARG A 25 21.25 -10.57 63.24
C ARG A 25 21.70 -10.72 61.78
N MET A 26 20.83 -10.40 60.82
CA MET A 26 21.18 -10.44 59.40
C MET A 26 22.22 -9.37 59.04
N ASP A 27 22.06 -8.15 59.57
CA ASP A 27 23.02 -7.06 59.34
C ASP A 27 24.39 -7.35 60.00
N GLN A 28 24.39 -7.97 61.19
CA GLN A 28 25.62 -8.41 61.85
C GLN A 28 26.31 -9.54 61.07
N VAL A 29 25.57 -10.50 60.49
CA VAL A 29 26.13 -11.54 59.61
C VAL A 29 26.73 -10.93 58.34
N VAL A 30 26.07 -9.93 57.76
CA VAL A 30 26.59 -9.20 56.58
C VAL A 30 27.86 -8.41 56.94
N ALA A 31 27.93 -7.80 58.12
CA ALA A 31 29.12 -7.09 58.59
C ALA A 31 30.31 -8.04 58.84
N ILE A 32 30.08 -9.20 59.46
CA ILE A 32 31.10 -10.23 59.70
C ILE A 32 31.58 -10.84 58.37
N ALA A 33 30.66 -11.10 57.43
CA ALA A 33 31.01 -11.59 56.10
C ALA A 33 31.84 -10.57 55.32
N LYS A 34 31.51 -9.27 55.39
CA LYS A 34 32.30 -8.19 54.76
C LYS A 34 33.68 -8.03 55.39
N ALA A 35 33.79 -8.16 56.72
CA ALA A 35 35.07 -8.05 57.42
C ALA A 35 36.03 -9.20 57.08
N LYS A 36 35.52 -10.43 56.88
CA LYS A 36 36.35 -11.58 56.46
C LYS A 36 36.66 -11.63 54.95
N VAL A 37 35.95 -10.87 54.12
CA VAL A 37 36.21 -10.74 52.67
C VAL A 37 37.42 -9.82 52.37
N VAL A 38 37.89 -9.04 53.34
CA VAL A 38 39.09 -8.19 53.16
C VAL A 38 40.41 -8.98 53.19
N GLU A 39 40.41 -10.24 53.67
CA GLU A 39 41.57 -11.14 53.54
C GLU A 39 41.37 -12.14 52.39
N GLY A 40 41.49 -11.61 51.17
CA GLY A 40 42.00 -12.31 49.99
C GLY A 40 41.35 -13.64 49.61
N LYS A 41 40.18 -13.61 48.96
CA LYS A 41 39.76 -14.58 47.93
C LYS A 41 38.49 -14.10 47.19
N THR A 42 38.63 -13.81 45.90
CA THR A 42 37.53 -13.48 44.98
C THR A 42 36.75 -14.76 44.64
N ILE A 43 35.45 -14.81 44.93
CA ILE A 43 34.55 -15.86 44.43
C ILE A 43 34.03 -15.41 43.06
N THR A 44 34.33 -16.18 42.01
CA THR A 44 33.78 -15.99 40.67
C THR A 44 32.34 -16.54 40.60
N ASN A 45 31.47 -15.75 39.99
CA ASN A 45 30.01 -15.86 40.05
C ASN A 45 29.44 -16.86 39.02
N SER A 46 30.05 -18.05 38.87
CA SER A 46 29.74 -18.99 37.78
C SER A 46 28.80 -20.15 38.17
N THR A 47 28.05 -20.04 39.28
CA THR A 47 27.15 -21.12 39.75
C THR A 47 25.78 -20.64 40.25
N LEU A 48 25.34 -19.44 39.86
CA LEU A 48 23.98 -18.95 40.13
C LEU A 48 23.26 -18.59 38.82
N ASP A 49 23.21 -19.54 37.90
CA ASP A 49 22.22 -19.54 36.82
C ASP A 49 20.90 -20.09 37.36
N ALA A 50 20.15 -19.21 38.02
CA ALA A 50 18.72 -19.42 38.25
C ALA A 50 17.99 -18.11 37.96
N CYS A 51 17.18 -18.18 36.92
CA CYS A 51 16.23 -17.18 36.48
C CYS A 51 15.42 -16.62 37.67
N LEU A 52 15.64 -15.34 38.00
CA LEU A 52 14.72 -14.56 38.83
C LEU A 52 14.63 -13.14 38.27
N ILE A 53 13.59 -12.91 37.45
CA ILE A 53 13.04 -11.57 37.24
C ILE A 53 12.31 -11.22 38.55
N GLY A 54 13.06 -10.74 39.54
CA GLY A 54 12.51 -10.25 40.80
C GLY A 54 12.17 -8.77 40.68
N LEU A 55 10.88 -8.45 40.56
CA LEU A 55 10.36 -7.11 40.87
C LEU A 55 10.45 -6.92 42.39
N SER A 56 11.45 -6.20 42.89
CA SER A 56 11.51 -5.84 44.31
C SER A 56 10.79 -4.52 44.56
N ASN A 57 9.66 -4.57 45.25
CA ASN A 57 9.10 -3.43 45.98
C ASN A 57 10.00 -3.15 47.19
N ALA A 58 10.85 -2.12 47.13
CA ALA A 58 11.54 -1.61 48.30
C ALA A 58 11.61 -0.08 48.22
N ALA A 59 11.23 0.57 49.32
CA ALA A 59 11.08 2.02 49.45
C ALA A 59 12.41 2.81 49.48
N ASP A 60 13.54 2.17 49.18
CA ASP A 60 14.84 2.82 49.05
C ASP A 60 15.35 2.64 47.62
N GLY A 61 15.52 3.75 46.90
CA GLY A 61 15.75 3.84 45.45
C GLY A 61 17.07 3.27 44.92
N ALA A 62 17.47 2.07 45.35
CA ALA A 62 18.59 1.32 44.79
C ALA A 62 18.07 0.24 43.83
N PHE A 63 17.83 0.62 42.57
CA PHE A 63 17.67 -0.38 41.51
C PHE A 63 19.02 -1.10 41.30
N LYS A 64 18.99 -2.43 41.39
CA LYS A 64 20.15 -3.28 41.11
C LYS A 64 20.55 -3.06 39.64
N LYS A 65 21.68 -2.40 39.42
CA LYS A 65 22.29 -2.24 38.10
C LYS A 65 22.56 -3.65 37.59
N LEU A 66 21.82 -4.12 36.57
CA LEU A 66 22.18 -5.35 35.88
C LEU A 66 23.59 -5.14 35.32
N ASN A 67 24.54 -5.92 35.82
CA ASN A 67 25.92 -5.86 35.39
C ASN A 67 25.91 -6.18 33.89
N SER A 68 26.67 -5.45 33.08
CA SER A 68 26.74 -5.62 31.63
C SER A 68 27.06 -7.05 31.18
N GLU A 69 27.53 -7.92 32.07
CA GLU A 69 27.82 -9.33 31.80
C GLU A 69 26.58 -10.26 31.87
N GLN A 70 25.51 -9.87 32.56
CA GLN A 70 24.30 -10.72 32.71
C GLN A 70 23.27 -10.54 31.58
N LEU A 71 23.53 -9.60 30.67
CA LEU A 71 22.66 -9.30 29.53
C LEU A 71 23.43 -9.34 28.20
N ILE A 72 24.51 -10.13 28.15
CA ILE A 72 25.22 -10.47 26.92
C ILE A 72 25.13 -11.98 26.76
N THR A 73 24.13 -12.44 26.01
CA THR A 73 24.32 -13.72 25.31
C THR A 73 25.45 -13.49 24.30
N GLY A 74 26.42 -14.40 24.27
CA GLY A 74 27.73 -14.24 23.62
C GLY A 74 27.74 -13.67 22.20
N ALA A 75 28.94 -13.29 21.77
CA ALA A 75 29.24 -12.63 20.50
C ALA A 75 28.36 -13.13 19.33
N GLY A 76 27.61 -12.21 18.72
CA GLY A 76 26.85 -12.45 17.50
C GLY A 76 25.36 -12.74 17.66
N ARG A 77 24.75 -12.60 18.84
CA ARG A 77 23.29 -12.77 19.02
C ARG A 77 22.63 -11.47 19.49
N GLY A 78 21.52 -11.11 18.85
CA GLY A 78 20.75 -9.90 19.14
C GLY A 78 20.33 -9.84 20.61
N GLY A 79 20.29 -8.63 21.16
CA GLY A 79 20.02 -8.38 22.58
C GLY A 79 18.86 -7.42 22.79
N VAL A 80 18.24 -7.52 23.96
CA VAL A 80 17.22 -6.58 24.44
C VAL A 80 17.88 -5.66 25.46
N TYR A 81 18.01 -4.38 25.15
CA TYR A 81 18.66 -3.41 26.04
C TYR A 81 17.63 -2.53 26.75
N LEU A 82 17.72 -2.43 28.07
CA LEU A 82 16.95 -1.51 28.90
C LEU A 82 17.87 -0.42 29.44
N THR A 83 17.72 0.81 28.97
CA THR A 83 18.55 1.94 29.41
C THR A 83 17.70 3.00 30.10
N ARG A 84 18.14 3.48 31.27
CA ARG A 84 17.61 4.71 31.89
C ARG A 84 18.49 5.88 31.46
N GLY A 85 17.91 6.87 30.79
CA GLY A 85 18.64 8.07 30.39
C GLY A 85 19.15 8.86 31.58
N THR A 86 20.43 9.24 31.59
CA THR A 86 21.04 9.98 32.71
C THR A 86 20.98 11.50 32.56
N ASN A 87 20.55 12.02 31.41
CA ASN A 87 20.47 13.45 31.15
C ASN A 87 19.12 13.80 30.51
N LEU A 88 18.32 14.59 31.23
CA LEU A 88 17.11 15.32 30.78
C LEU A 88 15.76 14.59 30.71
N GLY A 89 15.51 13.58 31.56
CA GLY A 89 14.16 13.08 31.85
C GLY A 89 14.09 11.60 32.25
N ASP A 90 13.09 11.22 33.05
CA ASP A 90 12.82 9.82 33.41
C ASP A 90 12.22 9.07 32.20
N TYR A 91 13.08 8.49 31.36
CA TYR A 91 12.64 7.55 30.33
C TYR A 91 13.32 6.19 30.47
N ALA A 92 12.58 5.15 30.08
CA ALA A 92 13.09 3.82 29.82
C ALA A 92 13.13 3.63 28.29
N GLU A 93 14.30 3.30 27.74
CA GLU A 93 14.46 2.89 26.35
C GLU A 93 14.57 1.37 26.29
N LEU A 94 13.77 0.75 25.42
CA LEU A 94 13.85 -0.67 25.09
C LEU A 94 14.27 -0.79 23.62
N THR A 95 15.51 -1.23 23.41
CA THR A 95 16.14 -1.32 22.09
C THR A 95 16.37 -2.77 21.70
N PHE A 96 15.88 -3.13 20.51
CA PHE A 96 16.14 -4.42 19.87
C PHE A 96 17.14 -4.21 18.73
N GLY A 97 18.33 -4.80 18.84
CA GLY A 97 19.40 -4.63 17.85
C GLY A 97 20.27 -5.87 17.69
N ILE A 98 20.78 -6.08 16.47
CA ILE A 98 21.76 -7.12 16.14
C ILE A 98 23.14 -6.47 16.18
N ASN A 99 24.04 -7.05 16.98
CA ASN A 99 25.23 -6.37 17.48
C ASN A 99 26.44 -6.50 16.53
N ALA A 100 27.25 -5.44 16.46
CA ALA A 100 28.69 -5.56 16.27
C ALA A 100 29.43 -4.49 17.11
N SER A 101 29.66 -4.83 18.39
CA SER A 101 30.54 -4.18 19.39
C SER A 101 29.90 -3.09 20.26
N ALA A 102 30.14 -3.17 21.58
CA ALA A 102 29.56 -2.38 22.67
C ALA A 102 29.75 -0.85 22.63
N ARG A 103 30.28 -0.29 21.53
CA ARG A 103 30.35 1.16 21.28
C ARG A 103 30.02 1.59 19.85
N ASN A 104 29.65 0.64 18.98
CA ASN A 104 29.21 0.91 17.62
C ASN A 104 27.90 0.14 17.40
N LEU A 105 26.77 0.83 17.61
CA LEU A 105 25.44 0.39 17.21
C LEU A 105 25.30 0.45 15.66
N GLY A 106 26.30 -0.09 14.97
CA GLY A 106 26.45 -0.01 13.53
C GLY A 106 25.97 -1.29 12.87
N ARG A 107 24.97 -1.13 12.01
CA ARG A 107 24.45 -2.08 11.00
C ARG A 107 23.38 -3.04 11.51
N GLY A 108 22.14 -2.55 11.53
CA GLY A 108 20.94 -3.37 11.65
C GLY A 108 19.67 -2.54 11.53
N ALA A 109 18.61 -3.10 10.93
CA ALA A 109 17.26 -2.57 11.10
C ALA A 109 16.86 -2.78 12.57
N GLY A 110 16.42 -1.73 13.25
CA GLY A 110 16.08 -1.77 14.67
C GLY A 110 14.75 -1.07 14.94
N ILE A 111 14.06 -1.51 15.98
CA ILE A 111 12.92 -0.79 16.55
C ILE A 111 13.45 -0.06 17.78
N ARG A 112 13.49 1.27 17.75
CA ARG A 112 13.53 2.06 18.99
C ARG A 112 12.11 2.16 19.47
N SER A 113 11.79 1.49 20.55
CA SER A 113 10.72 2.01 21.39
C SER A 113 11.35 3.13 22.23
N ALA A 114 11.27 4.36 21.74
CA ALA A 114 11.82 5.51 22.46
C ALA A 114 10.69 6.31 23.11
N ARG A 115 10.73 6.30 24.45
CA ARG A 115 9.98 7.15 25.40
C ARG A 115 8.53 6.75 25.64
N VAL A 116 8.31 5.74 26.49
CA VAL A 116 7.14 5.77 27.39
C VAL A 116 7.51 6.71 28.54
N ASN A 117 7.43 8.02 28.33
CA ASN A 117 7.69 8.99 29.39
C ASN A 117 6.39 9.22 30.17
N MET A 118 6.38 8.91 31.47
CA MET A 118 5.26 9.19 32.38
C MET A 118 5.43 10.54 33.11
N GLY A 119 6.36 11.40 32.68
CA GLY A 119 6.69 12.68 33.32
C GLY A 119 6.10 13.91 32.61
N SER A 120 5.57 14.84 33.40
CA SER A 120 4.75 16.00 33.02
C SER A 120 5.48 17.16 32.30
N GLY A 121 6.38 16.89 31.36
CA GLY A 121 7.22 17.93 30.75
C GLY A 121 7.51 17.71 29.27
N GLY A 122 6.51 17.90 28.40
CA GLY A 122 6.65 18.38 27.02
C GLY A 122 7.70 17.76 26.09
N ASN A 123 8.04 16.48 26.24
CA ASN A 123 8.92 15.76 25.31
C ASN A 123 8.35 14.37 25.03
N ASP A 124 7.76 14.23 23.86
CA ASP A 124 6.83 13.16 23.50
C ASP A 124 7.50 11.86 23.09
N GLY A 125 6.75 10.76 23.23
CA GLY A 125 7.15 9.44 22.79
C GLY A 125 6.76 9.16 21.36
N ASP A 126 7.75 9.12 20.49
CA ASP A 126 7.59 8.70 19.10
C ASP A 126 8.04 7.23 18.95
N LEU A 127 7.24 6.41 18.26
CA LEU A 127 7.71 5.13 17.72
C LEU A 127 8.30 5.39 16.33
N VAL A 128 9.60 5.16 16.18
CA VAL A 128 10.34 5.46 14.94
C VAL A 128 11.01 4.21 14.41
N PHE A 129 10.83 3.96 13.12
CA PHE A 129 11.52 2.94 12.34
C PHE A 129 12.52 3.65 11.42
N TYR A 130 13.77 3.18 11.41
CA TYR A 130 14.86 3.76 10.62
C TYR A 130 15.54 2.71 9.75
N THR A 131 15.98 3.13 8.57
CA THR A 131 16.87 2.32 7.71
C THR A 131 18.30 2.84 7.87
N SER A 132 19.21 2.01 8.39
CA SER A 132 20.61 2.41 8.55
C SER A 132 21.34 2.38 7.21
N ASN A 133 21.72 3.54 6.67
CA ASN A 133 22.62 3.63 5.51
C ASN A 133 24.11 3.66 5.93
N GLY A 134 24.51 2.69 6.76
CA GLY A 134 25.93 2.41 7.03
C GLY A 134 26.73 3.46 7.81
N THR A 135 26.15 4.58 8.23
CA THR A 135 26.78 5.56 9.11
C THR A 135 26.45 5.29 10.57
N ALA A 136 27.45 5.44 11.45
CA ALA A 136 27.38 5.10 12.86
C ALA A 136 26.29 5.88 13.62
N ASP A 137 25.79 5.26 14.67
CA ASP A 137 24.69 5.73 15.52
C ASP A 137 24.96 7.11 16.16
N GLY A 138 23.91 7.93 16.26
CA GLY A 138 23.94 9.27 16.87
C GLY A 138 23.91 10.47 15.91
N VAL A 139 23.87 10.26 14.60
CA VAL A 139 23.62 11.36 13.65
C VAL A 139 22.12 11.53 13.49
N ALA A 140 21.62 12.75 13.64
CA ALA A 140 20.23 13.16 13.40
C ALA A 140 19.72 12.90 11.96
N ASP A 141 20.47 12.18 11.13
CA ASP A 141 20.32 12.06 9.68
C ASP A 141 20.11 10.60 9.20
N ALA A 142 19.89 9.63 10.09
CA ALA A 142 19.43 8.31 9.62
C ALA A 142 18.04 8.49 8.97
N PRO A 143 17.84 8.12 7.68
CA PRO A 143 16.56 8.34 7.02
C PRO A 143 15.47 7.56 7.77
N MET A 144 14.56 8.30 8.39
CA MET A 144 13.36 7.74 9.01
C MET A 144 12.54 7.04 7.94
N ALA A 145 12.08 5.82 8.20
CA ALA A 145 11.21 5.08 7.29
C ALA A 145 9.73 5.27 7.65
N MET A 146 9.44 5.35 8.96
CA MET A 146 8.09 5.55 9.50
C MET A 146 8.14 6.16 10.91
N ARG A 147 7.22 7.09 11.23
CA ARG A 147 7.07 7.70 12.56
C ARG A 147 5.59 7.87 12.93
N LEU A 148 5.24 7.56 14.18
CA LEU A 148 4.04 8.10 14.84
C LEU A 148 4.45 9.36 15.61
N ASP A 149 3.86 10.52 15.29
CA ASP A 149 4.20 11.79 15.94
C ASP A 149 3.33 12.09 17.18
N GLN A 150 3.66 13.19 17.89
CA GLN A 150 2.92 13.66 19.08
C GLN A 150 1.43 13.90 18.83
N ALA A 151 1.03 14.23 17.60
CA ALA A 151 -0.37 14.47 17.24
C ALA A 151 -1.10 13.19 16.81
N GLY A 152 -0.41 12.04 16.83
CA GLY A 152 -0.96 10.74 16.43
C GLY A 152 -0.94 10.51 14.91
N ASN A 153 -0.19 11.30 14.14
CA ASN A 153 -0.08 11.11 12.69
C ASN A 153 0.90 9.99 12.36
N LEU A 154 0.55 9.14 11.39
CA LEU A 154 1.47 8.18 10.79
C LEU A 154 2.20 8.82 9.59
N LEU A 155 3.49 9.05 9.74
CA LEU A 155 4.37 9.59 8.71
C LEU A 155 5.13 8.44 8.04
N LEU A 156 5.10 8.36 6.71
CA LEU A 156 5.73 7.30 5.91
C LEU A 156 6.76 7.89 4.93
N GLY A 157 7.98 7.35 4.87
CA GLY A 157 9.07 7.81 4.00
C GLY A 157 10.13 8.67 4.69
N ILE A 158 11.20 9.01 3.94
CA ILE A 158 12.39 9.72 4.46
C ILE A 158 12.06 11.15 4.90
N GLY A 159 12.59 11.58 6.05
CA GLY A 159 12.33 12.92 6.60
C GLY A 159 12.80 14.10 5.73
N SER A 160 13.62 13.84 4.71
CA SER A 160 14.06 14.83 3.71
C SER A 160 13.21 14.84 2.43
N ALA A 161 12.23 13.94 2.29
CA ALA A 161 11.31 13.96 1.15
C ALA A 161 10.24 15.04 1.31
N SER A 162 9.80 15.60 0.19
CA SER A 162 8.73 16.61 0.15
C SER A 162 7.32 16.02 0.35
N CYS A 163 7.19 14.69 0.44
CA CYS A 163 5.90 14.00 0.59
C CYS A 163 6.07 12.63 1.26
N HIS A 164 4.96 12.10 1.80
CA HIS A 164 4.90 10.71 2.23
C HIS A 164 4.86 9.76 1.04
N VAL A 165 5.51 8.60 1.18
CA VAL A 165 5.58 7.59 0.11
C VAL A 165 4.89 6.30 0.56
N LEU A 166 3.79 5.96 -0.12
CA LEU A 166 3.18 4.63 -0.12
C LEU A 166 3.57 3.95 -1.43
N TYR A 167 4.38 2.89 -1.36
CA TYR A 167 4.85 2.19 -2.55
C TYR A 167 4.55 0.70 -2.45
N LYS A 168 3.94 0.15 -3.51
CA LYS A 168 3.78 -1.27 -3.74
C LYS A 168 4.09 -1.56 -5.20
N SER A 169 5.07 -2.42 -5.45
CA SER A 169 5.40 -2.86 -6.81
C SER A 169 4.35 -3.88 -7.27
N VAL A 170 3.35 -3.42 -8.01
CA VAL A 170 2.27 -4.25 -8.57
C VAL A 170 1.99 -3.83 -10.01
N PRO A 171 1.42 -4.73 -10.83
CA PRO A 171 0.94 -4.40 -12.16
C PRO A 171 -0.07 -3.24 -12.18
N GLU A 172 -0.21 -2.58 -13.33
CA GLU A 172 -1.18 -1.51 -13.55
C GLU A 172 -2.62 -1.96 -13.22
N GLY A 173 -3.39 -1.08 -12.57
CA GLY A 173 -4.76 -1.36 -12.18
C GLY A 173 -4.93 -2.23 -10.92
N VAL A 174 -3.84 -2.69 -10.30
CA VAL A 174 -3.86 -3.39 -9.00
C VAL A 174 -3.85 -2.37 -7.86
N ALA A 175 -4.58 -2.67 -6.77
CA ALA A 175 -4.63 -1.81 -5.58
C ALA A 175 -3.25 -1.66 -4.92
N VAL A 176 -2.85 -0.40 -4.72
CA VAL A 176 -1.65 0.01 -3.96
C VAL A 176 -2.02 0.39 -2.53
N ALA A 177 -3.18 1.02 -2.33
CA ALA A 177 -3.71 1.39 -1.02
C ALA A 177 -5.25 1.39 -1.00
N GLN A 178 -5.82 0.99 0.13
CA GLN A 178 -7.26 0.98 0.37
C GLN A 178 -7.60 1.58 1.74
N VAL A 179 -8.66 2.38 1.78
CA VAL A 179 -9.26 2.88 3.02
C VAL A 179 -10.61 2.19 3.19
N PHE A 180 -10.77 1.46 4.30
CA PHE A 180 -12.00 0.73 4.60
C PHE A 180 -12.92 1.55 5.52
N GLY A 181 -14.22 1.47 5.24
CA GLY A 181 -15.28 1.90 6.15
C GLY A 181 -15.77 0.73 7.01
N ALA A 182 -16.81 0.98 7.80
CA ALA A 182 -17.45 -0.07 8.59
C ALA A 182 -17.94 -1.23 7.70
N GLY A 183 -17.77 -2.46 8.20
CA GLY A 183 -18.14 -3.68 7.48
C GLY A 183 -17.18 -4.06 6.35
N SER A 184 -15.93 -3.58 6.38
CA SER A 184 -14.91 -3.91 5.37
C SER A 184 -15.25 -3.49 3.95
N ASN A 185 -16.05 -2.43 3.80
CA ASN A 185 -16.32 -1.81 2.51
C ASN A 185 -15.20 -0.84 2.15
N VAL A 186 -14.70 -0.90 0.91
CA VAL A 186 -13.69 0.05 0.43
C VAL A 186 -14.33 1.42 0.20
N THR A 187 -13.86 2.43 0.94
CA THR A 187 -14.30 3.83 0.82
C THR A 187 -13.49 4.58 -0.22
N ALA A 188 -12.17 4.32 -0.27
CA ALA A 188 -11.28 4.86 -1.28
C ALA A 188 -10.22 3.83 -1.64
N GLU A 189 -9.91 3.71 -2.92
CA GLU A 189 -8.87 2.82 -3.44
C GLU A 189 -7.96 3.57 -4.39
N PHE A 190 -6.66 3.39 -4.20
CA PHE A 190 -5.62 3.92 -5.07
C PHE A 190 -4.98 2.74 -5.82
N ARG A 191 -5.00 2.80 -7.15
CA ARG A 191 -4.47 1.74 -8.02
C ARG A 191 -3.17 2.18 -8.67
N ALA A 192 -2.30 1.23 -8.99
CA ALA A 192 -1.08 1.50 -9.73
C ALA A 192 -1.43 2.04 -11.13
N VAL A 193 -0.77 3.12 -11.54
CA VAL A 193 -0.88 3.74 -12.86
C VAL A 193 0.51 3.74 -13.47
N THR A 194 0.67 3.11 -14.64
CA THR A 194 1.97 3.00 -15.32
C THR A 194 2.05 3.75 -16.63
N ALA A 195 0.90 4.20 -17.17
CA ALA A 195 0.84 5.06 -18.36
C ALA A 195 0.27 6.45 -18.04
N LEU A 196 0.93 7.50 -18.53
CA LEU A 196 0.44 8.89 -18.51
C LEU A 196 -0.62 9.09 -19.61
N GLY A 197 -1.82 8.54 -19.38
CA GLY A 197 -3.06 8.89 -20.08
C GLY A 197 -3.34 8.24 -21.44
N ILE A 198 -4.32 7.33 -21.50
CA ILE A 198 -5.70 7.53 -22.03
C ILE A 198 -6.37 6.18 -22.40
N ASN A 199 -7.60 5.98 -21.85
CA ASN A 199 -8.69 5.02 -22.19
C ASN A 199 -8.40 3.51 -22.04
N ALA A 200 -9.37 2.58 -22.10
CA ALA A 200 -10.83 2.61 -21.94
C ALA A 200 -11.23 1.95 -20.60
N ALA A 201 -10.29 1.96 -19.64
CA ALA A 201 -10.19 1.03 -18.54
C ALA A 201 -9.85 1.73 -17.22
N ASN A 202 -10.15 1.01 -16.13
CA ASN A 202 -9.65 1.10 -14.74
C ASN A 202 -9.09 2.46 -14.27
N ALA A 203 -9.66 3.03 -13.20
CA ALA A 203 -9.25 4.35 -12.68
C ALA A 203 -8.06 4.26 -11.71
N GLY A 204 -7.23 5.30 -11.66
CA GLY A 204 -6.17 5.44 -10.64
C GLY A 204 -6.72 5.66 -9.22
N VAL A 205 -7.94 6.20 -9.11
CA VAL A 205 -8.66 6.40 -7.84
C VAL A 205 -10.10 5.95 -7.99
N LEU A 206 -10.57 5.10 -7.07
CA LEU A 206 -11.98 4.72 -6.94
C LEU A 206 -12.52 5.26 -5.61
N LEU A 207 -13.70 5.87 -5.65
CA LEU A 207 -14.36 6.44 -4.48
C LEU A 207 -15.73 5.81 -4.28
N GLY A 208 -15.92 5.17 -3.12
CA GLY A 208 -17.21 4.68 -2.69
C GLY A 208 -18.21 5.83 -2.54
N LYS A 209 -19.48 5.57 -2.81
CA LYS A 209 -20.56 6.54 -2.62
C LYS A 209 -21.12 6.45 -1.20
N ASN A 210 -21.52 7.59 -0.64
CA ASN A 210 -22.39 7.60 0.51
C ASN A 210 -23.79 7.08 0.10
N SER A 211 -24.27 5.99 0.71
CA SER A 211 -25.52 5.33 0.31
C SER A 211 -26.77 6.17 0.51
N VAL A 212 -26.76 7.13 1.43
CA VAL A 212 -27.90 8.01 1.72
C VAL A 212 -27.97 9.18 0.75
N THR A 213 -26.83 9.82 0.46
CA THR A 213 -26.78 11.03 -0.38
C THR A 213 -26.44 10.76 -1.84
N GLY A 214 -25.93 9.57 -2.15
CA GLY A 214 -25.45 9.19 -3.48
C GLY A 214 -24.14 9.85 -3.90
N ARG A 215 -23.50 10.65 -3.03
CA ARG A 215 -22.29 11.42 -3.37
C ARG A 215 -21.02 10.64 -3.01
N SER A 216 -20.07 10.59 -3.95
CA SER A 216 -18.70 10.11 -3.70
C SER A 216 -17.70 11.25 -3.52
N LEU A 217 -17.99 12.43 -4.07
CA LEU A 217 -17.11 13.60 -4.02
C LEU A 217 -17.92 14.88 -3.77
N ASN A 218 -17.40 15.73 -2.89
CA ASN A 218 -17.91 17.07 -2.62
C ASN A 218 -16.72 18.01 -2.42
N ALA A 219 -16.52 18.96 -3.33
CA ALA A 219 -15.43 19.93 -3.27
C ALA A 219 -15.97 21.30 -2.84
N GLY A 220 -15.47 21.82 -1.72
CA GLY A 220 -15.78 23.20 -1.28
C GLY A 220 -15.09 24.29 -2.10
N GLY A 221 -14.15 23.91 -2.97
CA GLY A 221 -13.47 24.78 -3.94
C GLY A 221 -13.72 24.33 -5.39
N THR A 222 -12.82 24.69 -6.31
CA THR A 222 -12.95 24.30 -7.71
C THR A 222 -12.45 22.88 -7.97
N LEU A 223 -13.15 22.17 -8.86
CA LEU A 223 -12.61 20.98 -9.52
C LEU A 223 -11.88 21.43 -10.78
N ASN A 224 -10.56 21.25 -10.79
CA ASN A 224 -9.74 21.55 -11.96
C ASN A 224 -9.61 20.29 -12.82
N ALA A 225 -10.31 20.24 -13.94
CA ALA A 225 -10.23 19.18 -14.92
C ALA A 225 -9.65 19.74 -16.23
N SER A 226 -8.84 18.92 -16.92
CA SER A 226 -8.40 19.22 -18.28
C SER A 226 -9.59 19.18 -19.24
N GLY A 227 -9.57 19.95 -20.33
CA GLY A 227 -10.69 20.06 -21.25
C GLY A 227 -11.43 21.38 -21.13
N ALA A 228 -12.34 21.65 -22.07
CA ALA A 228 -12.94 22.99 -22.21
C ALA A 228 -14.46 23.00 -22.36
N ASP A 229 -15.09 21.83 -22.40
CA ASP A 229 -16.51 21.63 -22.61
C ASP A 229 -17.09 20.53 -21.71
N TYR A 230 -18.40 20.59 -21.49
CA TYR A 230 -19.17 19.47 -20.92
C TYR A 230 -19.78 18.69 -22.08
N ALA A 231 -19.62 17.36 -22.03
CA ALA A 231 -20.18 16.47 -23.03
C ALA A 231 -20.99 15.34 -22.41
N GLU A 232 -21.89 14.76 -23.20
CA GLU A 232 -22.58 13.51 -22.84
C GLU A 232 -22.30 12.45 -23.91
N TYR A 233 -22.23 11.19 -23.50
CA TYR A 233 -22.28 10.08 -24.44
C TYR A 233 -23.68 9.96 -25.01
N GLU A 234 -23.78 10.12 -26.32
CA GLU A 234 -25.02 10.05 -27.07
C GLU A 234 -24.98 8.88 -28.06
N TYR A 235 -26.10 8.19 -28.22
CA TYR A 235 -26.20 7.05 -29.11
C TYR A 235 -26.35 7.49 -30.57
N LYS A 236 -25.68 6.74 -31.44
CA LYS A 236 -25.74 6.94 -32.89
C LYS A 236 -26.92 6.19 -33.49
N ALA A 237 -27.59 6.82 -34.44
CA ALA A 237 -28.50 6.10 -35.31
C ALA A 237 -27.73 5.02 -36.07
N ALA A 238 -28.35 3.87 -36.33
CA ALA A 238 -27.69 2.74 -37.00
C ALA A 238 -27.13 3.09 -38.39
N THR A 239 -27.67 4.13 -39.04
CA THR A 239 -27.21 4.61 -40.36
C THR A 239 -26.20 5.76 -40.27
N CYS A 240 -25.79 6.18 -39.07
CA CYS A 240 -24.89 7.31 -38.88
C CYS A 240 -23.44 6.89 -39.16
N ALA A 241 -22.77 7.61 -40.05
CA ALA A 241 -21.35 7.39 -40.32
C ALA A 241 -20.46 7.69 -39.08
N PRO A 242 -19.20 7.25 -39.09
CA PRO A 242 -18.22 7.70 -38.11
C PRO A 242 -18.15 9.24 -38.04
N VAL A 243 -18.20 9.79 -36.82
CA VAL A 243 -18.18 11.24 -36.58
C VAL A 243 -16.78 11.64 -36.14
N LEU A 244 -16.23 12.72 -36.69
CA LEU A 244 -14.92 13.24 -36.33
C LEU A 244 -15.01 14.25 -35.17
N ALA A 245 -13.95 14.39 -34.38
CA ALA A 245 -13.89 15.39 -33.33
C ALA A 245 -14.07 16.81 -33.91
N GLY A 246 -14.91 17.64 -33.31
CA GLY A 246 -15.25 18.98 -33.81
C GLY A 246 -16.22 19.00 -34.99
N GLN A 247 -16.69 17.83 -35.48
CA GLN A 247 -17.68 17.75 -36.54
C GLN A 247 -19.06 18.19 -36.04
N ILE A 248 -19.81 18.84 -36.93
CA ILE A 248 -21.21 19.20 -36.71
C ILE A 248 -22.08 17.97 -36.97
N ILE A 249 -22.96 17.67 -36.03
CA ILE A 249 -23.92 16.56 -36.12
C ILE A 249 -25.35 17.06 -35.92
N GLY A 250 -26.30 16.21 -36.24
CA GLY A 250 -27.71 16.40 -35.91
C GLY A 250 -28.20 15.36 -34.91
N PHE A 251 -29.28 15.68 -34.20
CA PHE A 251 -30.09 14.69 -33.49
C PHE A 251 -31.35 14.44 -34.29
N ASP A 252 -31.70 13.18 -34.52
CA ASP A 252 -32.93 12.83 -35.23
C ASP A 252 -34.17 12.93 -34.33
N ALA A 253 -35.35 12.61 -34.87
CA ALA A 253 -36.61 12.66 -34.13
C ALA A 253 -36.66 11.67 -32.93
N GLY A 254 -35.78 10.68 -32.89
CA GLY A 254 -35.61 9.77 -31.76
C GLY A 254 -34.55 10.22 -30.75
N GLY A 255 -33.90 11.36 -30.98
CA GLY A 255 -32.79 11.85 -30.16
C GLY A 255 -31.46 11.15 -30.42
N LEU A 256 -31.32 10.38 -31.51
CA LEU A 256 -30.06 9.71 -31.86
C LEU A 256 -29.20 10.60 -32.75
N ILE A 257 -27.88 10.48 -32.63
CA ILE A 257 -26.93 11.18 -33.50
C ILE A 257 -27.14 10.72 -34.95
N THR A 258 -27.27 11.69 -35.84
CA THR A 258 -27.33 11.51 -37.29
C THR A 258 -26.34 12.43 -37.99
N ASP A 259 -25.77 11.94 -39.09
CA ASP A 259 -24.96 12.70 -40.02
C ASP A 259 -25.79 13.24 -41.20
N GLN A 260 -27.07 12.90 -41.28
CA GLN A 260 -27.99 13.29 -42.36
C GLN A 260 -28.81 14.52 -41.98
N PHE A 261 -28.69 15.60 -42.76
CA PHE A 261 -29.36 16.88 -42.48
C PHE A 261 -30.88 16.77 -42.51
N SER A 262 -31.44 16.00 -43.44
CA SER A 262 -32.89 15.83 -43.59
C SER A 262 -33.56 15.08 -42.44
N LYS A 263 -32.79 14.34 -41.64
CA LYS A 263 -33.28 13.63 -40.45
C LYS A 263 -33.11 14.44 -39.16
N ALA A 264 -32.26 15.45 -39.18
CA ALA A 264 -31.89 16.22 -38.00
C ALA A 264 -33.00 17.20 -37.60
N VAL A 265 -33.31 17.24 -36.30
CA VAL A 265 -34.25 18.15 -35.65
C VAL A 265 -33.49 19.26 -34.93
N THR A 266 -32.42 18.90 -34.22
CA THR A 266 -31.48 19.83 -33.56
C THR A 266 -30.05 19.49 -33.96
N PHE A 267 -29.10 20.38 -33.68
CA PHE A 267 -27.72 20.25 -34.13
C PHE A 267 -26.73 20.54 -33.01
N ALA A 268 -25.59 19.85 -33.04
CA ALA A 268 -24.55 19.95 -32.03
C ALA A 268 -23.16 19.76 -32.63
N ILE A 269 -22.13 19.75 -31.77
CA ILE A 269 -20.74 19.54 -32.14
C ILE A 269 -20.21 18.34 -31.36
N LYS A 270 -19.56 17.40 -32.04
CA LYS A 270 -18.83 16.33 -31.36
C LYS A 270 -17.67 16.94 -30.57
N SER A 271 -17.63 16.65 -29.27
CA SER A 271 -16.61 17.14 -28.35
C SER A 271 -15.21 16.66 -28.79
N THR A 272 -14.21 17.54 -28.63
CA THR A 272 -12.80 17.20 -28.89
C THR A 272 -12.06 16.81 -27.62
N ASN A 273 -12.32 17.50 -26.51
CA ASN A 273 -11.59 17.36 -25.26
C ASN A 273 -12.45 17.84 -24.08
N PRO A 274 -13.46 17.04 -23.68
CA PRO A 274 -14.38 17.41 -22.62
C PRO A 274 -13.70 17.36 -21.25
N SER A 275 -14.07 18.26 -20.36
CA SER A 275 -13.59 18.26 -18.97
C SER A 275 -14.40 17.40 -18.03
N ILE A 276 -15.68 17.23 -18.36
CA ILE A 276 -16.61 16.34 -17.67
C ILE A 276 -17.44 15.65 -18.75
N VAL A 277 -17.62 14.33 -18.59
CA VAL A 277 -18.44 13.53 -19.50
C VAL A 277 -19.53 12.83 -18.69
N GLY A 278 -20.79 13.08 -19.06
CA GLY A 278 -21.97 12.39 -18.54
C GLY A 278 -22.40 11.21 -19.43
N GLY A 279 -23.38 10.43 -18.95
CA GLY A 279 -24.03 9.38 -19.76
C GLY A 279 -23.20 8.11 -20.00
N ASP A 280 -22.13 7.90 -19.23
CA ASP A 280 -21.19 6.77 -19.38
C ASP A 280 -21.79 5.43 -18.90
N SER A 281 -22.81 4.95 -19.61
CA SER A 281 -23.52 3.68 -19.33
C SER A 281 -23.45 2.68 -20.49
N TRP A 282 -22.84 3.08 -21.62
CA TRP A 282 -22.74 2.27 -22.84
C TRP A 282 -21.82 1.05 -22.68
N GLY A 283 -20.93 1.07 -21.68
CA GLY A 283 -20.00 -0.02 -21.37
C GLY A 283 -20.38 -0.83 -20.12
N ASP A 284 -21.58 -0.62 -19.57
CA ASP A 284 -22.02 -1.30 -18.36
C ASP A 284 -22.16 -2.83 -18.56
N GLU A 285 -22.10 -3.59 -17.46
CA GLU A 285 -22.23 -5.06 -17.48
C GLU A 285 -23.53 -5.53 -18.14
N ASN A 286 -24.62 -4.75 -18.06
CA ASN A 286 -25.88 -5.05 -18.73
C ASN A 286 -25.79 -4.96 -20.26
N VAL A 287 -24.81 -4.23 -20.78
CA VAL A 287 -24.58 -4.03 -22.22
C VAL A 287 -23.52 -4.99 -22.75
N VAL A 288 -22.37 -5.07 -22.09
CA VAL A 288 -21.19 -5.84 -22.59
C VAL A 288 -21.01 -7.20 -21.91
N GLY A 289 -21.67 -7.43 -20.79
CA GLY A 289 -21.51 -8.61 -19.94
C GLY A 289 -20.42 -8.43 -18.87
N LEU A 290 -20.34 -9.39 -17.94
CA LEU A 290 -19.30 -9.42 -16.94
C LEU A 290 -17.92 -9.61 -17.59
N LYS A 291 -16.96 -8.80 -17.16
CA LYS A 291 -15.56 -9.01 -17.56
C LYS A 291 -15.07 -10.35 -16.98
N PRO A 292 -14.50 -11.24 -17.81
CA PRO A 292 -13.90 -12.48 -17.33
C PRO A 292 -12.89 -12.20 -16.22
N GLN A 293 -12.85 -13.09 -15.22
CA GLN A 293 -11.90 -13.01 -14.11
C GLN A 293 -10.85 -14.09 -14.27
N GLU A 294 -9.60 -13.76 -13.95
CA GLU A 294 -8.53 -14.74 -13.90
C GLU A 294 -8.83 -15.79 -12.81
N ARG A 295 -8.64 -17.07 -13.15
CA ARG A 295 -8.92 -18.16 -12.21
C ARG A 295 -7.79 -18.28 -11.19
N PRO A 296 -8.11 -18.41 -9.89
CA PRO A 296 -7.08 -18.58 -8.86
C PRO A 296 -6.33 -19.89 -9.06
N VAL A 297 -5.00 -19.83 -8.85
CA VAL A 297 -4.11 -20.99 -8.84
C VAL A 297 -4.36 -21.80 -7.56
N PRO A 298 -4.76 -23.08 -7.66
CA PRO A 298 -4.83 -23.98 -6.50
C PRO A 298 -3.45 -24.18 -5.89
N GLU A 299 -3.40 -24.19 -4.56
CA GLU A 299 -2.17 -24.52 -3.82
C GLU A 299 -2.00 -26.04 -3.75
N LEU A 300 -0.82 -26.54 -4.13
CA LEU A 300 -0.50 -27.97 -4.04
C LEU A 300 -0.20 -28.35 -2.57
N PRO A 301 -0.47 -29.59 -2.16
CA PRO A 301 -0.08 -30.08 -0.84
C PRO A 301 1.42 -29.92 -0.60
N ALA A 302 1.79 -29.45 0.60
CA ALA A 302 3.19 -29.33 0.98
C ALA A 302 3.85 -30.71 1.04
N LEU A 303 5.03 -30.84 0.42
CA LEU A 303 5.87 -32.03 0.54
C LEU A 303 6.41 -32.16 1.96
N ARG A 304 6.46 -33.39 2.46
CA ARG A 304 7.22 -33.71 3.67
C ARG A 304 8.72 -33.44 3.47
N MET A 305 9.44 -33.21 4.56
CA MET A 305 10.89 -33.08 4.51
C MET A 305 11.58 -34.41 4.17
N GLU A 306 12.71 -34.33 3.48
CA GLU A 306 13.56 -35.49 3.21
C GLU A 306 14.10 -36.05 4.53
N PRO A 307 13.91 -37.37 4.79
CA PRO A 307 14.41 -37.98 6.01
C PRO A 307 15.94 -37.97 6.03
N GLN A 308 16.51 -37.75 7.21
CA GLN A 308 17.97 -37.72 7.39
C GLN A 308 18.52 -39.13 7.60
N SER A 309 19.58 -39.48 6.89
CA SER A 309 20.26 -40.76 7.11
C SER A 309 20.86 -40.79 8.52
N PRO A 310 20.64 -41.85 9.32
CA PRO A 310 21.26 -41.99 10.63
C PRO A 310 22.78 -42.16 10.48
N ALA A 311 23.54 -41.51 11.34
CA ALA A 311 24.99 -41.56 11.36
C ALA A 311 25.49 -42.56 12.42
N PRO A 312 26.53 -43.37 12.15
CA PRO A 312 27.00 -44.41 13.08
C PRO A 312 27.43 -43.90 14.47
N ASP A 313 27.89 -42.64 14.55
CA ASP A 313 28.31 -41.97 15.78
C ASP A 313 27.15 -41.60 16.72
N GLN A 314 25.90 -41.66 16.25
CA GLN A 314 24.71 -41.37 17.03
C GLN A 314 24.28 -42.53 17.95
N PHE A 315 24.91 -43.70 17.85
CA PHE A 315 24.47 -44.94 18.50
C PHE A 315 25.51 -45.54 19.46
N ASP A 316 26.55 -44.79 19.87
CA ASP A 316 27.57 -45.21 20.84
C ASP A 316 28.18 -46.62 20.60
N GLY A 317 28.21 -47.07 19.34
CA GLY A 317 28.72 -48.39 18.95
C GLY A 317 27.72 -49.56 19.03
N ASP A 318 26.44 -49.31 19.34
CA ASP A 318 25.39 -50.33 19.28
C ASP A 318 24.98 -50.60 17.81
N ILE A 319 25.58 -51.64 17.25
CA ILE A 319 25.35 -52.10 15.87
C ILE A 319 23.88 -52.51 15.65
N ASN A 320 23.20 -53.06 16.66
CA ASN A 320 21.82 -53.51 16.49
C ASN A 320 20.86 -52.32 16.41
N MET A 321 21.08 -51.29 17.22
CA MET A 321 20.30 -50.04 17.13
C MET A 321 20.55 -49.31 15.81
N PHE A 322 21.80 -49.26 15.34
CA PHE A 322 22.15 -48.66 14.05
C PHE A 322 21.47 -49.40 12.88
N HIS A 323 21.47 -50.74 12.89
CA HIS A 323 20.78 -51.54 11.86
C HIS A 323 19.26 -51.28 11.85
N SER A 324 18.61 -51.20 13.02
CA SER A 324 17.19 -50.85 13.09
C SER A 324 16.90 -49.45 12.56
N ALA A 325 17.69 -48.45 12.93
CA ALA A 325 17.53 -47.08 12.47
C ALA A 325 17.74 -46.94 10.94
N ILE A 326 18.69 -47.67 10.36
CA ILE A 326 18.88 -47.74 8.91
C ILE A 326 17.68 -48.38 8.21
N SER A 327 17.07 -49.41 8.82
CA SER A 327 15.86 -50.05 8.27
C SER A 327 14.67 -49.07 8.25
N GLU A 328 14.44 -48.34 9.35
CA GLU A 328 13.39 -47.31 9.43
C GLU A 328 13.64 -46.17 8.44
N TYR A 329 14.89 -45.70 8.32
CA TYR A 329 15.28 -44.71 7.32
C TYR A 329 14.97 -45.17 5.89
N HIS A 330 15.26 -46.43 5.54
CA HIS A 330 14.97 -46.93 4.20
C HIS A 330 13.47 -46.96 3.90
N GLU A 331 12.64 -47.39 4.85
CA GLU A 331 11.18 -47.37 4.69
C GLU A 331 10.65 -45.94 4.54
N ASP A 332 11.12 -45.04 5.39
CA ASP A 332 10.69 -43.64 5.40
C ASP A 332 11.15 -42.89 4.13
N HIS A 333 12.37 -43.16 3.66
CA HIS A 333 12.92 -42.62 2.42
C HIS A 333 12.20 -43.16 1.17
N LEU A 334 11.77 -44.43 1.18
CA LEU A 334 10.94 -44.98 0.10
C LEU A 334 9.57 -44.30 0.03
N LEU A 335 8.96 -44.01 1.18
CA LEU A 335 7.71 -43.24 1.23
C LEU A 335 7.92 -41.81 0.70
N TRP A 336 9.01 -41.15 1.08
CA TRP A 336 9.37 -39.82 0.57
C TRP A 336 9.52 -39.82 -0.96
N LEU A 337 10.21 -40.82 -1.52
CA LEU A 337 10.34 -40.96 -2.98
C LEU A 337 8.99 -41.19 -3.67
N SER A 338 8.09 -41.97 -3.07
CA SER A 338 6.73 -42.14 -3.63
C SER A 338 5.92 -40.85 -3.61
N GLU A 339 5.98 -40.09 -2.51
CA GLU A 339 5.30 -38.79 -2.40
C GLU A 339 5.87 -37.76 -3.39
N GLN A 340 7.19 -37.76 -3.63
CA GLN A 340 7.83 -36.92 -4.65
C GLN A 340 7.32 -37.24 -6.06
N ALA A 341 7.17 -38.53 -6.38
CA ALA A 341 6.63 -38.97 -7.66
C ALA A 341 5.16 -38.58 -7.84
N GLU A 342 4.34 -38.73 -6.80
CA GLU A 342 2.94 -38.29 -6.78
C GLU A 342 2.83 -36.76 -6.95
N HIS A 343 3.63 -36.01 -6.20
CA HIS A 343 3.65 -34.55 -6.29
C HIS A 343 4.09 -34.07 -7.68
N ALA A 344 5.09 -34.72 -8.31
CA ALA A 344 5.49 -34.42 -9.68
C ALA A 344 4.34 -34.63 -10.68
N CYS A 345 3.57 -35.72 -10.53
CA CYS A 345 2.40 -35.99 -11.36
C CYS A 345 1.29 -34.94 -11.14
N LEU A 346 1.02 -34.57 -9.89
CA LEU A 346 0.05 -33.51 -9.55
C LEU A 346 0.48 -32.16 -10.13
N LEU A 347 1.76 -31.81 -10.04
CA LEU A 347 2.30 -30.57 -10.59
C LEU A 347 2.14 -30.50 -12.11
N GLU A 348 2.41 -31.59 -12.82
CA GLU A 348 2.22 -31.65 -14.27
C GLU A 348 0.74 -31.53 -14.65
N ALA A 349 -0.15 -32.24 -13.96
CA ALA A 349 -1.59 -32.15 -14.18
C ALA A 349 -2.13 -30.74 -13.91
N GLU A 350 -1.67 -30.09 -12.84
CA GLU A 350 -2.07 -28.72 -12.50
C GLU A 350 -1.52 -27.70 -13.50
N ASN A 351 -0.26 -27.85 -13.95
CA ASN A 351 0.31 -26.99 -15.00
C ASN A 351 -0.51 -27.07 -16.30
N LEU A 352 -0.95 -28.27 -16.71
CA LEU A 352 -1.81 -28.45 -17.87
C LEU A 352 -3.20 -27.80 -17.67
N ARG A 353 -3.79 -27.96 -16.47
CA ARG A 353 -5.06 -27.33 -16.12
C ARG A 353 -4.96 -25.80 -16.14
N GLN A 354 -3.87 -25.24 -15.60
CA GLN A 354 -3.61 -23.80 -15.61
C GLN A 354 -3.41 -23.27 -17.02
N ALA A 355 -2.58 -23.95 -17.84
CA ALA A 355 -2.38 -23.57 -19.23
C ALA A 355 -3.71 -23.49 -19.99
N LYS A 356 -4.60 -24.47 -19.78
CA LYS A 356 -5.96 -24.44 -20.35
C LYS A 356 -6.81 -23.30 -19.77
N ALA A 357 -6.76 -23.07 -18.45
CA ALA A 357 -7.54 -22.02 -17.81
C ALA A 357 -7.15 -20.61 -18.32
N VAL A 358 -5.86 -20.38 -18.56
CA VAL A 358 -5.32 -19.15 -19.16
C VAL A 358 -5.82 -18.99 -20.59
N GLN A 359 -5.73 -20.05 -21.42
CA GLN A 359 -6.23 -20.01 -22.81
C GLN A 359 -7.73 -19.70 -22.88
N ASP A 360 -8.54 -20.36 -22.05
CA ASP A 360 -9.99 -20.12 -21.99
C ASP A 360 -10.27 -18.66 -21.54
N TYR A 361 -9.54 -18.16 -20.54
CA TYR A 361 -9.65 -16.78 -20.06
C TYR A 361 -9.30 -15.75 -21.13
N GLU A 362 -8.18 -15.93 -21.85
CA GLU A 362 -7.76 -15.04 -22.93
C GLU A 362 -8.79 -15.02 -24.08
N ALA A 363 -9.36 -16.17 -24.42
CA ALA A 363 -10.41 -16.27 -25.44
C ALA A 363 -11.70 -15.55 -25.01
N GLU A 364 -12.14 -15.74 -23.77
CA GLU A 364 -13.30 -15.04 -23.21
C GLU A 364 -13.06 -13.53 -23.13
N LEU A 365 -11.86 -13.11 -22.72
CA LEU A 365 -11.47 -11.71 -22.63
C LEU A 365 -11.50 -11.04 -24.01
N ALA A 366 -10.97 -11.70 -25.04
CA ALA A 366 -11.00 -11.19 -26.41
C ALA A 366 -12.43 -11.01 -26.94
N VAL A 367 -13.36 -11.93 -26.62
CA VAL A 367 -14.78 -11.79 -26.98
C VAL A 367 -15.43 -10.62 -26.23
N TRP A 368 -15.10 -10.46 -24.95
CA TRP A 368 -15.60 -9.35 -24.13
C TRP A 368 -15.08 -7.99 -24.65
N ASP A 369 -13.78 -7.88 -24.93
CA ASP A 369 -13.16 -6.67 -25.50
C ASP A 369 -13.79 -6.31 -26.85
N ALA A 370 -14.05 -7.30 -27.71
CA ALA A 370 -14.73 -7.08 -28.98
C ALA A 370 -16.17 -6.53 -28.80
N LYS A 371 -16.91 -7.01 -27.79
CA LYS A 371 -18.24 -6.46 -27.46
C LYS A 371 -18.15 -5.04 -26.92
N LEU A 372 -17.16 -4.76 -26.08
CA LEU A 372 -16.93 -3.43 -25.53
C LEU A 372 -16.62 -2.41 -26.64
N GLU A 373 -15.72 -2.74 -27.55
CA GLU A 373 -15.39 -1.85 -28.67
C GLU A 373 -16.56 -1.70 -29.66
N ALA A 374 -17.37 -2.75 -29.87
CA ALA A 374 -18.59 -2.65 -30.65
C ALA A 374 -19.64 -1.73 -29.99
N ALA A 375 -19.80 -1.80 -28.66
CA ALA A 375 -20.68 -0.89 -27.92
C ALA A 375 -20.18 0.55 -27.98
N ARG A 376 -18.86 0.75 -27.81
CA ARG A 376 -18.20 2.06 -27.91
C ARG A 376 -18.39 2.72 -29.27
N ALA A 377 -18.39 1.94 -30.35
CA ALA A 377 -18.60 2.45 -31.71
C ALA A 377 -20.00 3.05 -31.93
N ASN A 378 -20.98 2.71 -31.09
CA ASN A 378 -22.36 3.17 -31.18
C ASN A 378 -22.64 4.45 -30.40
N VAL A 379 -21.64 5.01 -29.71
CA VAL A 379 -21.77 6.25 -28.94
C VAL A 379 -20.70 7.26 -29.32
N ASP A 380 -21.03 8.54 -29.17
CA ASP A 380 -20.09 9.63 -29.35
C ASP A 380 -20.28 10.69 -28.26
N ARG A 381 -19.19 11.37 -27.86
CA ARG A 381 -19.25 12.44 -26.86
C ARG A 381 -19.66 13.74 -27.52
N ILE A 382 -20.86 14.23 -27.23
CA ILE A 382 -21.41 15.44 -27.84
C ILE A 382 -21.37 16.59 -26.84
N ALA A 383 -20.85 17.73 -27.28
CA ALA A 383 -20.73 18.90 -26.43
C ALA A 383 -22.08 19.59 -26.23
N TYR A 384 -22.45 19.81 -24.97
CA TYR A 384 -23.67 20.51 -24.57
C TYR A 384 -23.41 21.96 -24.14
N CYS A 385 -22.20 22.26 -23.66
CA CYS A 385 -21.79 23.63 -23.37
C CYS A 385 -20.26 23.75 -23.31
N GLY A 386 -19.75 24.98 -23.21
CA GLY A 386 -18.31 25.25 -23.14
C GLY A 386 -17.69 25.49 -24.51
N LYS A 387 -16.39 25.27 -24.65
CA LYS A 387 -15.60 25.68 -25.83
C LYS A 387 -15.14 24.48 -26.63
N VAL A 388 -15.55 24.40 -27.90
CA VAL A 388 -15.18 23.29 -28.80
C VAL A 388 -14.46 23.84 -30.04
N PRO A 389 -13.26 23.33 -30.39
CA PRO A 389 -12.67 23.50 -31.70
C PRO A 389 -13.54 22.84 -32.77
N VAL A 390 -13.98 23.61 -33.76
CA VAL A 390 -14.87 23.13 -34.82
C VAL A 390 -14.09 22.81 -36.08
N LEU A 391 -14.42 21.69 -36.72
CA LEU A 391 -13.86 21.27 -38.00
C LEU A 391 -14.50 22.05 -39.17
N LEU A 392 -14.38 23.38 -39.14
CA LEU A 392 -14.86 24.29 -40.16
C LEU A 392 -13.96 25.54 -40.22
N ALA A 393 -13.40 25.83 -41.40
CA ALA A 393 -12.50 26.96 -41.59
C ALA A 393 -13.24 28.27 -41.93
N GLY A 394 -12.50 29.38 -41.91
CA GLY A 394 -12.98 30.68 -42.42
C GLY A 394 -13.82 31.51 -41.45
N ALA A 395 -13.84 31.13 -40.17
CA ALA A 395 -14.58 31.84 -39.14
C ALA A 395 -13.91 33.17 -38.77
N LYS A 396 -14.71 34.15 -38.36
CA LYS A 396 -14.24 35.37 -37.69
C LYS A 396 -14.72 35.38 -36.23
N LEU A 397 -14.02 36.16 -35.40
CA LEU A 397 -14.42 36.37 -34.02
C LEU A 397 -15.83 36.96 -33.97
N GLY A 398 -16.72 36.36 -33.18
CA GLY A 398 -18.12 36.80 -33.02
C GLY A 398 -19.11 36.20 -34.02
N ASP A 399 -18.66 35.47 -35.05
CA ASP A 399 -19.55 34.77 -35.96
C ASP A 399 -20.35 33.68 -35.23
N TYR A 400 -21.59 33.49 -35.66
CA TYR A 400 -22.45 32.39 -35.26
C TYR A 400 -22.31 31.21 -36.22
N LEU A 401 -22.33 30.00 -35.66
CA LEU A 401 -22.31 28.76 -36.42
C LEU A 401 -23.75 28.27 -36.66
N LEU A 402 -24.19 28.30 -37.92
CA LEU A 402 -25.45 27.68 -38.32
C LEU A 402 -25.23 26.36 -39.05
N PRO A 403 -26.07 25.35 -38.79
CA PRO A 403 -26.06 24.13 -39.56
C PRO A 403 -26.61 24.39 -40.96
N VAL A 404 -25.98 23.79 -41.97
CA VAL A 404 -26.43 23.83 -43.37
C VAL A 404 -26.30 22.46 -44.01
N THR A 405 -27.10 22.21 -45.03
CA THR A 405 -27.02 20.96 -45.80
C THR A 405 -25.76 20.92 -46.66
N LYS A 406 -25.12 19.75 -46.74
CA LYS A 406 -24.02 19.45 -47.66
C LYS A 406 -24.31 18.11 -48.35
N GLY A 407 -25.04 18.18 -49.45
CA GLY A 407 -25.62 16.97 -50.07
C GLY A 407 -26.65 16.35 -49.12
N ALA A 408 -26.50 15.07 -48.79
CA ALA A 408 -27.29 14.44 -47.73
C ALA A 408 -26.78 14.79 -46.30
N GLY A 409 -25.52 15.23 -46.20
CA GLY A 409 -24.82 15.42 -44.92
C GLY A 409 -25.02 16.79 -44.29
N ILE A 410 -24.39 16.98 -43.12
CA ILE A 410 -24.43 18.22 -42.34
C ILE A 410 -23.09 18.96 -42.44
N SER A 411 -23.15 20.27 -42.62
CA SER A 411 -22.02 21.20 -42.56
C SER A 411 -22.42 22.44 -41.77
N GLY A 412 -21.50 23.41 -41.63
CA GLY A 412 -21.80 24.69 -41.02
C GLY A 412 -21.58 25.87 -41.98
N ARG A 413 -22.20 27.00 -41.65
CA ARG A 413 -21.97 28.31 -42.25
C ARG A 413 -21.78 29.34 -41.13
N TRP A 414 -20.78 30.20 -41.30
CA TRP A 414 -20.55 31.34 -40.43
C TRP A 414 -21.48 32.50 -40.80
N VAL A 415 -22.11 33.10 -39.80
CA VAL A 415 -22.96 34.29 -39.95
C VAL A 415 -22.50 35.34 -38.97
N SER A 416 -22.27 36.56 -39.46
CA SER A 416 -21.79 37.63 -38.60
C SER A 416 -22.84 37.97 -37.53
N SER A 417 -22.41 38.48 -36.39
CA SER A 417 -23.34 38.94 -35.35
C SER A 417 -24.27 40.07 -35.82
N ALA A 418 -23.92 40.81 -36.87
CA ALA A 418 -24.76 41.84 -37.45
C ALA A 418 -25.87 41.27 -38.36
N ASP A 419 -25.71 40.03 -38.84
CA ASP A 419 -26.61 39.40 -39.79
C ASP A 419 -27.47 38.28 -39.16
N ILE A 420 -27.12 37.81 -37.96
CA ILE A 420 -27.76 36.66 -37.30
C ILE A 420 -29.27 36.84 -37.08
N ASP A 421 -29.71 38.09 -36.92
CA ASP A 421 -31.12 38.43 -36.69
C ASP A 421 -31.86 38.82 -37.98
N GLN A 422 -31.17 38.88 -39.13
CA GLN A 422 -31.79 39.25 -40.40
C GLN A 422 -32.67 38.14 -40.98
N VAL A 423 -32.35 36.87 -40.67
CA VAL A 423 -33.16 35.71 -41.05
C VAL A 423 -33.92 35.22 -39.81
N PRO A 424 -35.26 35.29 -39.81
CA PRO A 424 -36.05 34.82 -38.68
C PRO A 424 -35.76 33.36 -38.34
N GLY A 425 -35.23 33.12 -37.15
CA GLY A 425 -34.95 31.77 -36.65
C GLY A 425 -33.47 31.36 -36.70
N ASP A 426 -32.61 32.10 -37.42
CA ASP A 426 -31.18 31.75 -37.52
C ASP A 426 -30.52 31.72 -36.13
N TYR A 427 -30.74 32.73 -35.28
CA TYR A 427 -30.24 32.71 -33.90
C TYR A 427 -30.75 31.52 -33.06
N ARG A 428 -31.98 31.05 -33.32
CA ARG A 428 -32.55 29.90 -32.61
C ARG A 428 -31.85 28.61 -33.01
N GLN A 429 -31.55 28.46 -34.30
CA GLN A 429 -30.89 27.30 -34.88
C GLN A 429 -29.35 27.31 -34.76
N ALA A 430 -28.76 28.45 -34.40
CA ALA A 430 -27.32 28.56 -34.20
C ALA A 430 -26.82 27.61 -33.10
N ILE A 431 -25.77 26.85 -33.41
CA ILE A 431 -25.14 25.87 -32.52
C ILE A 431 -24.27 26.56 -31.47
N GLY A 432 -23.72 27.72 -31.80
CA GLY A 432 -22.84 28.47 -30.91
C GLY A 432 -22.22 29.69 -31.58
N GLN A 433 -21.32 30.35 -30.86
CA GLN A 433 -20.64 31.55 -31.33
C GLN A 433 -19.11 31.42 -31.22
N VAL A 434 -18.38 31.92 -32.21
CA VAL A 434 -16.92 31.93 -32.24
C VAL A 434 -16.35 32.87 -31.18
N ARG A 435 -15.59 32.33 -30.24
CA ARG A 435 -14.92 33.10 -29.17
C ARG A 435 -13.44 33.32 -29.41
N LYS A 436 -12.82 32.47 -30.23
CA LYS A 436 -11.40 32.58 -30.60
C LYS A 436 -11.19 31.88 -31.94
N VAL A 437 -10.29 32.41 -32.75
CA VAL A 437 -9.72 31.71 -33.90
C VAL A 437 -8.24 31.47 -33.58
N LEU A 438 -7.79 30.24 -33.72
CA LEU A 438 -6.41 29.84 -33.48
C LEU A 438 -5.52 30.23 -34.67
N ASN A 439 -4.20 30.16 -34.49
CA ASN A 439 -3.23 30.57 -35.53
C ASN A 439 -3.30 29.69 -36.78
N ASP A 440 -3.76 28.45 -36.64
CA ASP A 440 -4.00 27.49 -37.74
C ASP A 440 -5.35 27.74 -38.44
N GLY A 441 -6.12 28.74 -38.03
CA GLY A 441 -7.45 29.05 -38.55
C GLY A 441 -8.59 28.27 -37.89
N THR A 442 -8.32 27.39 -36.93
CA THR A 442 -9.35 26.62 -36.23
C THR A 442 -10.21 27.53 -35.36
N ALA A 443 -11.54 27.46 -35.54
CA ALA A 443 -12.49 28.23 -34.76
C ALA A 443 -12.82 27.52 -33.44
N ILE A 444 -12.73 28.24 -32.32
CA ILE A 444 -13.21 27.82 -31.00
C ILE A 444 -14.60 28.41 -30.79
N VAL A 445 -15.61 27.55 -30.83
CA VAL A 445 -17.02 27.91 -30.65
C VAL A 445 -17.43 27.69 -29.21
N VAL A 446 -18.05 28.70 -28.60
CA VAL A 446 -18.81 28.55 -27.36
C VAL A 446 -20.15 27.94 -27.73
N VAL A 447 -20.35 26.69 -27.33
CA VAL A 447 -21.55 25.91 -27.63
C VAL A 447 -22.73 26.51 -26.87
N LYS A 448 -23.81 26.75 -27.60
CA LYS A 448 -25.09 27.17 -27.03
C LYS A 448 -25.76 25.94 -26.39
N PRO A 449 -26.23 26.04 -25.14
CA PRO A 449 -27.00 24.96 -24.53
C PRO A 449 -28.18 24.56 -25.42
N ILE A 450 -28.30 23.26 -25.69
CA ILE A 450 -29.28 22.66 -26.59
C ILE A 450 -30.60 22.44 -25.85
#